data_AF-A0A9W4SGB6-F1
#
_entry.id   AF-A0A9W4SGB6-F1
#
_cell.length_a   1.000
_cell.length_b   1.000
_cell.length_c   1.000
_cell.angle_alpha   90.00
_cell.angle_beta   90.00
_cell.angle_gamma   90.00
#
_symmetry.space_group_name_H-M   'P 1'
#
loop_
_entity.id
_entity.type
_entity.pdbx_description
1 polymer ?
#
loop_
_entity_poly.entity_id
_entity_poly.type
_entity_poly.pdbx_seq_one_letter_code
_entity_poly.pdbx_strand_id
1 'polypeptide(L)'
;MIICFIGFAHAHFLLLQNPNLNHLAPDVDGYTLMNSTTNEPLGVNVVSDFNATSNNDNPFSNILTSIQAAYFWVNGEWSQRGIWDFWAVDFMSVLASLVLVTVLQNMLIAFMGGVYEEAAKKGRDALLRYRADLISDYEALEDIRFWPPETDPTYIFYVGHSKSFDEWSEGRKEFRGCIYERYETKASYKKYDFKDDIYDETSLMKYEADKVTQKDTNNESNSSTSSQVDELYKEFKQSINNVNERLDLMDRKIDTKMAELENNIQNFIRQILENR
;
A
#
# COMPACT_ATOMS: atom_id res chain seq x y z
N MET A 1 15.96 -11.44 -5.36
CA MET A 1 14.97 -11.91 -4.38
C MET A 1 14.71 -13.41 -4.51
N ILE A 2 14.06 -13.88 -5.59
CA ILE A 2 13.63 -15.29 -5.75
C ILE A 2 14.76 -16.30 -5.55
N ILE A 3 15.92 -16.09 -6.19
CA ILE A 3 17.08 -16.98 -6.06
C ILE A 3 17.59 -17.05 -4.61
N CYS A 4 17.61 -15.92 -3.90
CA CYS A 4 18.02 -15.89 -2.49
C CYS A 4 17.04 -16.66 -1.61
N PHE A 5 15.73 -16.54 -1.82
CA PHE A 5 14.74 -17.35 -1.09
C PHE A 5 14.95 -18.84 -1.31
N ILE A 6 15.13 -19.25 -2.57
CA ILE A 6 15.35 -20.66 -2.89
C ILE A 6 16.65 -21.16 -2.24
N GLY A 7 17.71 -20.34 -2.22
CA GLY A 7 18.96 -20.67 -1.54
C GLY A 7 18.79 -20.89 -0.02
N PHE A 8 18.11 -19.97 0.67
CA PHE A 8 17.87 -20.09 2.11
C PHE A 8 16.88 -21.21 2.46
N ALA A 9 15.84 -21.39 1.64
CA ALA A 9 14.89 -22.50 1.75
C ALA A 9 15.59 -23.84 1.61
N HIS A 10 16.46 -23.98 0.61
CA HIS A 10 17.21 -25.20 0.37
C HIS A 10 18.21 -25.50 1.50
N ALA A 11 18.86 -24.46 2.06
CA ALA A 11 19.74 -24.63 3.21
C ALA A 11 18.97 -25.14 4.45
N HIS A 12 17.78 -24.58 4.73
CA HIS A 12 16.94 -25.05 5.82
C HIS A 12 16.34 -26.44 5.57
N PHE A 13 15.96 -26.74 4.33
CA PHE A 13 15.55 -28.08 3.93
C PHE A 13 16.63 -29.11 4.27
N LEU A 14 17.88 -28.87 3.89
CA LEU A 14 18.99 -29.78 4.22
C LEU A 14 19.22 -29.95 5.72
N LEU A 15 19.02 -28.89 6.51
CA LEU A 15 19.19 -28.92 7.97
C LEU A 15 18.06 -29.68 8.68
N LEU A 16 16.82 -29.52 8.21
CA LEU A 16 15.61 -29.89 8.94
C LEU A 16 14.84 -31.07 8.34
N GLN A 17 15.26 -31.58 7.18
CA GLN A 17 14.64 -32.75 6.54
C GLN A 17 14.79 -34.02 7.39
N ASN A 18 15.91 -34.18 8.11
CA ASN A 18 16.22 -35.38 8.89
C ASN A 18 16.77 -35.03 10.28
N PRO A 19 15.92 -34.79 11.29
CA PRO A 19 16.38 -34.40 12.63
C PRO A 19 17.20 -35.47 13.35
N ASN A 20 16.93 -36.75 13.06
CA ASN A 20 17.64 -37.89 13.65
C ASN A 20 19.13 -37.95 13.28
N LEU A 21 19.51 -37.41 12.11
CA LEU A 21 20.91 -37.37 11.67
C LEU A 21 21.71 -36.27 12.35
N ASN A 22 21.03 -35.22 12.80
CA ASN A 22 21.65 -33.99 13.29
C ASN A 22 21.45 -33.79 14.81
N HIS A 23 20.89 -34.79 15.51
CA HIS A 23 20.52 -34.71 16.93
C HIS A 23 19.61 -33.51 17.27
N LEU A 24 18.74 -33.10 16.35
CA LEU A 24 17.76 -32.06 16.65
C LEU A 24 16.60 -32.69 17.42
N ALA A 25 16.48 -32.33 18.70
CA ALA A 25 15.26 -32.55 19.45
C ALA A 25 14.31 -31.38 19.14
N PRO A 26 13.09 -31.64 18.61
CA PRO A 26 12.09 -30.59 18.58
C PRO A 26 11.75 -30.20 20.02
N ASP A 27 11.59 -28.90 20.27
CA ASP A 27 11.03 -28.42 21.54
C ASP A 27 9.52 -28.57 21.45
N VAL A 28 8.99 -29.47 22.27
CA VAL A 28 7.61 -29.92 22.18
C VAL A 28 6.87 -29.40 23.41
N ASP A 29 5.92 -28.49 23.19
CA ASP A 29 5.15 -27.91 24.28
C ASP A 29 4.40 -29.01 25.06
N GLY A 30 4.70 -29.08 26.35
CA GLY A 30 4.04 -29.93 27.32
C GLY A 30 3.10 -29.11 28.20
N TYR A 31 1.85 -29.53 28.31
CA TYR A 31 0.85 -28.91 29.18
C TYR A 31 0.53 -29.84 30.35
N THR A 32 0.64 -29.30 31.56
CA THR A 32 0.16 -29.99 32.76
C THR A 32 -1.30 -29.63 32.98
N LEU A 33 -2.18 -30.62 33.00
CA LEU A 33 -3.59 -30.40 33.29
C LEU A 33 -3.77 -30.12 34.79
N MET A 34 -4.41 -28.99 35.11
CA MET A 34 -4.78 -28.63 36.49
C MET A 34 -6.26 -28.90 36.72
N ASN A 35 -6.61 -29.35 37.93
CA ASN A 35 -8.00 -29.49 38.32
C ASN A 35 -8.62 -28.10 38.49
N SER A 36 -9.66 -27.80 37.69
CA SER A 36 -10.38 -26.51 37.70
C SER A 36 -10.90 -26.09 39.08
N THR A 37 -11.15 -27.04 39.99
CA THR A 37 -11.72 -26.76 41.31
C THR A 37 -10.66 -26.63 42.41
N THR A 38 -9.57 -27.40 42.35
CA THR A 38 -8.56 -27.45 43.43
C THR A 38 -7.21 -26.82 43.06
N ASN A 39 -7.02 -26.46 41.78
CA ASN A 39 -5.75 -25.95 41.24
C ASN A 39 -4.55 -26.89 41.45
N GLU A 40 -4.80 -28.17 41.77
CA GLU A 40 -3.78 -29.20 41.90
C GLU A 40 -3.50 -29.86 40.54
N PRO A 41 -2.24 -30.22 40.24
CA PRO A 41 -1.89 -30.91 39.01
C PRO A 41 -2.47 -32.32 38.99
N LEU A 42 -3.22 -32.66 37.95
CA LEU A 42 -3.90 -33.96 37.79
C LEU A 42 -2.94 -35.12 37.50
N GLY A 43 -1.63 -34.89 37.49
CA GLY A 43 -0.61 -35.91 37.20
C GLY A 43 -0.61 -36.41 35.74
N VAL A 44 -1.38 -35.78 34.85
CA VAL A 44 -1.41 -36.08 33.42
C VAL A 44 -0.61 -35.02 32.67
N ASN A 45 0.47 -35.45 32.02
CA ASN A 45 1.27 -34.61 31.14
C ASN A 45 0.78 -34.79 29.71
N VAL A 46 0.29 -33.72 29.09
CA VAL A 46 -0.10 -33.72 27.68
C VAL A 46 1.08 -33.16 26.89
N VAL A 47 1.72 -34.01 26.10
CA VAL A 47 2.83 -33.63 25.22
C VAL A 47 2.28 -33.52 23.80
N SER A 48 2.65 -32.49 23.06
CA SER A 48 2.27 -32.38 21.65
C SER A 48 2.92 -33.50 20.81
N ASP A 49 2.17 -34.10 19.90
CA ASP A 49 2.70 -35.14 19.00
C ASP A 49 3.30 -34.46 17.77
N PHE A 50 4.60 -34.13 17.82
CA PHE A 50 5.29 -33.48 16.71
C PHE A 50 5.98 -34.51 15.82
N ASN A 51 5.53 -34.63 14.57
CA ASN A 51 6.15 -35.51 13.59
C ASN A 51 7.02 -34.74 12.59
N ALA A 52 8.34 -34.76 12.81
CA ALA A 52 9.30 -34.07 11.95
C ALA A 52 9.34 -34.54 10.49
N THR A 53 8.83 -35.73 10.19
CA THR A 53 8.72 -36.28 8.83
C THR A 53 7.41 -35.90 8.14
N SER A 54 6.43 -35.41 8.91
CA SER A 54 5.15 -34.94 8.38
C SER A 54 5.30 -33.53 7.80
N ASN A 55 4.68 -33.30 6.65
CA ASN A 55 4.67 -32.01 5.99
C ASN A 55 3.81 -30.95 6.71
N ASN A 56 2.86 -31.39 7.53
CA ASN A 56 2.03 -30.46 8.32
C ASN A 56 2.80 -29.89 9.51
N ASP A 57 3.60 -30.71 10.18
CA ASP A 57 4.31 -30.29 11.40
C ASP A 57 5.67 -29.68 11.03
N ASN A 58 6.36 -30.26 10.04
CA ASN A 58 7.62 -29.75 9.52
C ASN A 58 7.48 -29.28 8.06
N PRO A 59 7.31 -27.97 7.83
CA PRO A 59 7.26 -27.43 6.48
C PRO A 59 8.59 -27.53 5.71
N PHE A 60 9.67 -28.01 6.34
CA PHE A 60 10.95 -28.31 5.69
C PHE A 60 11.18 -29.79 5.38
N SER A 61 10.18 -30.65 5.58
CA SER A 61 10.26 -32.05 5.17
C SER A 61 10.24 -32.22 3.64
N ASN A 62 9.65 -31.26 2.90
CA ASN A 62 9.58 -31.24 1.45
C ASN A 62 10.15 -29.91 0.89
N ILE A 63 10.80 -29.98 -0.27
CA ILE A 63 11.38 -28.80 -0.93
C ILE A 63 10.32 -27.76 -1.31
N LEU A 64 9.11 -28.17 -1.73
CA LEU A 64 8.08 -27.21 -2.14
C LEU A 64 7.52 -26.43 -0.95
N THR A 65 7.24 -27.12 0.15
CA THR A 65 6.79 -26.47 1.39
C THR A 65 7.90 -25.66 2.05
N SER A 66 9.17 -26.06 1.87
CA SER A 66 10.31 -25.25 2.34
C SER A 66 10.36 -23.87 1.69
N ILE A 67 10.08 -23.82 0.38
CA ILE A 67 10.06 -22.58 -0.39
C ILE A 67 8.88 -21.71 0.06
N GLN A 68 7.71 -22.33 0.30
CA GLN A 68 6.54 -21.62 0.81
C GLN A 68 6.79 -21.04 2.21
N ALA A 69 7.40 -21.80 3.12
CA ALA A 69 7.76 -21.32 4.44
C ALA A 69 8.78 -20.17 4.39
N ALA A 70 9.82 -20.29 3.57
CA ALA A 70 10.81 -19.24 3.38
C ALA A 70 10.23 -17.97 2.71
N TYR A 71 9.15 -18.10 1.94
CA TYR A 71 8.41 -16.95 1.42
C TYR A 71 7.69 -16.20 2.54
N PHE A 72 7.03 -16.92 3.45
CA PHE A 72 6.35 -16.30 4.59
C PHE A 72 7.29 -15.58 5.58
N TRP A 73 8.59 -15.91 5.58
CA TRP A 73 9.58 -15.15 6.33
C TRP A 73 9.66 -13.67 5.95
N VAL A 74 9.32 -13.31 4.70
CA VAL A 74 9.25 -11.89 4.28
C VAL A 74 8.20 -11.13 5.08
N ASN A 75 7.11 -11.81 5.43
CA ASN A 75 6.02 -11.23 6.22
C ASN A 75 6.29 -11.29 7.73
N GLY A 76 7.44 -11.82 8.16
CA GLY A 76 7.82 -11.93 9.55
C GLY A 76 7.22 -13.12 10.30
N GLU A 77 6.63 -14.09 9.60
CA GLU A 77 6.13 -15.33 10.21
C GLU A 77 7.23 -16.39 10.19
N TRP A 78 7.69 -16.81 11.37
CA TRP A 78 8.80 -17.76 11.54
C TRP A 78 8.32 -19.00 12.28
N SER A 79 7.75 -19.96 11.55
CA SER A 79 7.21 -21.18 12.15
C SER A 79 8.27 -22.07 12.82
N GLN A 80 9.56 -21.94 12.49
CA GLN A 80 10.59 -22.86 12.98
C GLN A 80 11.38 -22.41 14.21
N ARG A 81 11.37 -21.10 14.52
CA ARG A 81 12.22 -20.55 15.59
C ARG A 81 11.88 -21.14 16.97
N GLY A 82 10.62 -21.47 17.20
CA GLY A 82 10.15 -22.05 18.46
C GLY A 82 10.07 -23.58 18.48
N ILE A 83 10.31 -24.24 17.34
CA ILE A 83 10.13 -25.70 17.21
C ILE A 83 11.46 -26.43 17.33
N TRP A 84 12.57 -25.81 16.94
CA TRP A 84 13.87 -26.46 16.87
C TRP A 84 14.87 -25.81 17.82
N ASP A 85 15.32 -26.54 18.84
CA ASP A 85 16.40 -26.10 19.74
C ASP A 85 17.78 -26.30 19.07
N PHE A 86 18.06 -25.51 18.04
CA PHE A 86 19.34 -25.56 17.33
C PHE A 86 19.85 -24.17 16.93
N TRP A 87 21.01 -23.81 17.45
CA TRP A 87 21.63 -22.48 17.26
C TRP A 87 21.82 -22.09 15.79
N ALA A 88 22.05 -23.06 14.88
CA ALA A 88 22.27 -22.75 13.47
C ALA A 88 20.98 -22.33 12.76
N VAL A 89 19.82 -22.84 13.19
CA VAL A 89 18.50 -22.42 12.66
C VAL A 89 18.27 -20.95 13.02
N ASP A 90 18.55 -20.56 14.26
CA ASP A 90 18.44 -19.18 14.72
C ASP A 90 19.41 -18.26 13.96
N PHE A 91 20.68 -18.66 13.84
CA PHE A 91 21.68 -17.87 13.14
C PHE A 91 21.31 -17.66 11.66
N MET A 92 20.91 -18.73 10.96
CA MET A 92 20.51 -18.64 9.56
C MET A 92 19.23 -17.83 9.38
N SER A 93 18.30 -17.89 10.33
CA SER A 93 17.07 -17.09 10.31
C SER A 93 17.35 -15.59 10.46
N VAL A 94 18.23 -15.20 11.38
CA VAL A 94 18.66 -13.80 11.55
C VAL A 94 19.41 -13.32 10.31
N LEU A 95 20.33 -14.12 9.77
CA LEU A 95 21.06 -13.79 8.55
C LEU A 95 20.12 -13.62 7.35
N ALA A 96 19.16 -14.54 7.17
CA ALA A 96 18.17 -14.49 6.11
C ALA A 96 17.31 -13.22 6.25
N SER A 97 16.86 -12.88 7.45
CA SER A 97 16.09 -11.65 7.70
C SER A 97 16.88 -10.38 7.33
N LEU A 98 18.15 -10.32 7.74
CA LEU A 98 19.03 -9.19 7.37
C LEU A 98 19.15 -9.07 5.85
N VAL A 99 19.47 -10.14 5.14
CA VAL A 99 19.69 -10.07 3.68
C VAL A 99 18.38 -9.85 2.91
N LEU A 100 17.33 -10.59 3.22
CA LEU A 100 16.06 -10.54 2.48
C LEU A 100 15.24 -9.30 2.80
N VAL A 101 15.05 -8.99 4.08
CA VAL A 101 14.18 -7.87 4.48
C VAL A 101 14.99 -6.58 4.45
N THR A 102 16.17 -6.52 5.08
CA THR A 102 16.86 -5.22 5.19
C THR A 102 17.62 -4.82 3.94
N VAL A 103 18.32 -5.73 3.26
CA VAL A 103 19.13 -5.35 2.08
C VAL A 103 18.27 -5.36 0.81
N LEU A 104 17.63 -6.49 0.51
CA LEU A 104 16.94 -6.67 -0.76
C LEU A 104 15.68 -5.81 -0.87
N GLN A 105 14.89 -5.63 0.20
CA GLN A 105 13.72 -4.77 0.16
C GLN A 105 14.10 -3.29 0.01
N ASN A 106 15.11 -2.82 0.74
CA ASN A 106 15.59 -1.44 0.61
C ASN A 106 16.19 -1.17 -0.78
N MET A 107 16.89 -2.15 -1.37
CA MET A 107 17.38 -2.05 -2.74
C MET A 107 16.24 -2.05 -3.76
N LEU A 108 15.18 -2.84 -3.55
CA LEU A 108 14.00 -2.86 -4.40
C LEU A 108 13.23 -1.53 -4.33
N ILE A 109 13.06 -0.95 -3.13
CA ILE A 109 12.43 0.36 -2.95
C ILE A 109 13.25 1.45 -3.66
N ALA A 110 14.58 1.45 -3.50
CA ALA A 110 15.45 2.41 -4.17
C ALA A 110 15.41 2.26 -5.69
N PHE A 111 15.42 1.03 -6.20
CA PHE A 111 15.29 0.76 -7.63
C PHE A 111 13.95 1.21 -8.19
N MET A 112 12.83 0.87 -7.52
CA MET A 112 11.50 1.30 -7.93
C MET A 112 11.37 2.82 -7.86
N GLY A 113 11.92 3.47 -6.84
CA GLY A 113 11.94 4.93 -6.74
C GLY A 113 12.69 5.60 -7.90
N GLY A 114 13.88 5.10 -8.25
CA GLY A 114 14.67 5.63 -9.37
C GLY A 114 14.01 5.43 -10.74
N VAL A 115 13.47 4.23 -10.99
CA VAL A 115 12.75 3.93 -12.24
C VAL A 115 11.42 4.71 -12.30
N TYR A 116 10.74 4.92 -11.19
CA TYR A 116 9.47 5.64 -11.14
C TYR A 116 9.61 7.10 -11.56
N GLU A 117 10.71 7.78 -11.19
CA GLU A 117 10.92 9.17 -11.61
C GLU A 117 11.11 9.30 -13.14
N GLU A 118 11.85 8.38 -13.74
CA GLU A 118 12.04 8.33 -15.20
C GLU A 118 10.75 7.91 -15.92
N ALA A 119 10.06 6.90 -15.36
CA ALA A 119 8.80 6.39 -15.89
C ALA A 119 7.65 7.38 -15.72
N ALA A 120 7.64 8.26 -14.72
CA ALA A 120 6.60 9.27 -14.56
C ALA A 120 6.65 10.30 -15.70
N LYS A 121 7.87 10.76 -16.06
CA LYS A 121 8.07 11.71 -17.16
C LYS A 121 7.71 11.08 -18.52
N LYS A 122 8.17 9.86 -18.79
CA LYS A 122 7.89 9.16 -20.06
C LYS A 122 6.49 8.53 -20.11
N GLY A 123 5.92 8.25 -18.94
CA GLY A 123 4.64 7.58 -18.76
C GLY A 123 3.47 8.46 -19.14
N ARG A 124 3.56 9.79 -18.94
CA ARG A 124 2.54 10.73 -19.43
C ARG A 124 2.39 10.63 -20.96
N ASP A 125 3.51 10.64 -21.69
CA ASP A 125 3.51 10.52 -23.15
C ASP A 125 2.97 9.16 -23.62
N ALA A 126 3.41 8.08 -22.98
CA ALA A 126 2.94 6.73 -23.30
C ALA A 126 1.43 6.56 -23.00
N LEU A 127 0.95 7.14 -21.91
CA LEU A 127 -0.46 7.11 -21.51
C LEU A 127 -1.33 7.89 -22.48
N LEU A 128 -0.91 9.09 -22.89
CA LEU A 128 -1.64 9.88 -23.89
C LEU A 128 -1.72 9.16 -25.23
N ARG A 129 -0.62 8.50 -25.65
CA ARG A 129 -0.62 7.67 -26.86
C ARG A 129 -1.58 6.50 -26.75
N TYR A 130 -1.52 5.74 -25.65
CA TYR A 130 -2.42 4.60 -25.42
C TYR A 130 -3.91 5.03 -25.43
N ARG A 131 -4.22 6.20 -24.87
CA ARG A 131 -5.59 6.75 -24.91
C ARG A 131 -6.02 7.14 -26.32
N ALA A 132 -5.14 7.76 -27.10
CA ALA A 132 -5.44 8.12 -28.48
C ALA A 132 -5.69 6.85 -29.33
N ASP A 133 -4.90 5.80 -29.11
CA ASP A 133 -5.08 4.50 -29.78
C ASP A 133 -6.44 3.89 -29.41
N LEU A 134 -6.81 3.86 -28.12
CA LEU A 134 -8.11 3.36 -27.69
C LEU A 134 -9.27 4.14 -28.32
N ILE A 135 -9.21 5.47 -28.34
CA ILE A 135 -10.25 6.31 -28.95
C ILE A 135 -10.36 6.00 -30.45
N SER A 136 -9.23 5.91 -31.16
CA SER A 136 -9.19 5.55 -32.57
C SER A 136 -9.82 4.17 -32.85
N ASP A 137 -9.53 3.19 -31.99
CA ASP A 137 -10.11 1.85 -32.09
C ASP A 137 -11.62 1.86 -31.82
N TYR A 138 -12.07 2.67 -30.86
CA TYR A 138 -13.50 2.84 -30.56
C TYR A 138 -14.24 3.55 -31.72
N GLU A 139 -13.70 4.63 -32.26
CA GLU A 139 -14.30 5.36 -33.40
C GLU A 139 -14.39 4.49 -34.65
N ALA A 140 -13.37 3.69 -34.95
CA ALA A 140 -13.39 2.75 -36.07
C ALA A 140 -14.48 1.65 -35.93
N LEU A 141 -14.89 1.35 -34.69
CA LEU A 141 -15.93 0.38 -34.39
C LEU A 141 -17.32 1.03 -34.25
N GLU A 142 -17.40 2.34 -34.04
CA GLU A 142 -18.65 3.10 -33.81
C GLU A 142 -19.49 3.20 -35.08
N ASP A 143 -18.86 3.28 -36.26
CA ASP A 143 -19.50 3.34 -37.58
C ASP A 143 -20.38 2.09 -37.87
N ILE A 144 -20.21 1.01 -37.11
CA ILE A 144 -20.87 -0.29 -37.36
C ILE A 144 -22.05 -0.55 -36.41
N ARG A 145 -22.16 0.10 -35.23
CA ARG A 145 -22.97 -0.47 -34.12
C ARG A 145 -24.01 0.41 -33.42
N PHE A 146 -24.05 1.73 -33.60
CA PHE A 146 -25.03 2.57 -32.87
C PHE A 146 -26.27 2.96 -33.66
N TRP A 147 -26.25 2.87 -34.99
CA TRP A 147 -27.47 2.99 -35.77
C TRP A 147 -28.16 1.61 -35.85
N PRO A 148 -29.48 1.51 -35.62
CA PRO A 148 -30.20 0.32 -36.07
C PRO A 148 -29.88 0.14 -37.56
N PRO A 149 -29.66 -1.10 -38.06
CA PRO A 149 -29.40 -1.33 -39.47
C PRO A 149 -30.48 -0.60 -40.27
N GLU A 150 -30.07 0.32 -41.15
CA GLU A 150 -31.02 1.06 -41.97
C GLU A 150 -31.92 0.04 -42.66
N THR A 151 -33.24 0.19 -42.50
CA THR A 151 -34.22 -0.64 -43.20
C THR A 151 -33.91 -0.63 -44.68
N ASP A 152 -34.01 -1.78 -45.35
CA ASP A 152 -33.75 -1.92 -46.79
C ASP A 152 -34.32 -0.72 -47.56
N PRO A 153 -33.48 0.00 -48.34
CA PRO A 153 -33.86 1.30 -48.86
C PRO A 153 -35.06 1.17 -49.80
N THR A 154 -36.13 1.89 -49.49
CA THR A 154 -37.38 1.88 -50.29
C THR A 154 -37.24 2.65 -51.61
N TYR A 155 -36.16 3.41 -51.78
CA TYR A 155 -35.84 4.19 -52.97
C TYR A 155 -34.43 3.85 -53.48
N ILE A 156 -34.26 3.86 -54.80
CA ILE A 156 -32.93 3.73 -55.43
C ILE A 156 -32.18 5.04 -55.18
N PHE A 157 -31.13 4.99 -54.37
CA PHE A 157 -30.19 6.10 -54.22
C PHE A 157 -29.14 6.04 -55.34
N TYR A 158 -28.95 7.16 -56.05
CA TYR A 158 -27.79 7.33 -56.90
C TYR A 158 -26.63 7.80 -56.03
N VAL A 159 -25.63 6.93 -55.83
CA VAL A 159 -24.34 7.33 -55.28
C VAL A 159 -23.67 8.22 -56.32
N GLY A 160 -23.60 9.52 -56.03
CA GLY A 160 -22.97 10.50 -56.90
C GLY A 160 -21.46 10.29 -56.92
N HIS A 161 -20.94 9.63 -57.95
CA HIS A 161 -19.51 9.62 -58.25
C HIS A 161 -19.08 11.01 -58.74
N SER A 162 -18.79 11.88 -57.77
CA SER A 162 -18.15 13.16 -58.00
C SER A 162 -16.71 12.90 -58.40
N LYS A 163 -16.30 13.36 -59.60
CA LYS A 163 -14.89 13.33 -60.02
C LYS A 163 -13.97 13.94 -58.96
N SER A 164 -14.44 14.98 -58.26
CA SER A 164 -13.68 15.63 -57.19
C SER A 164 -13.49 14.73 -55.96
N PHE A 165 -14.46 13.86 -55.66
CA PHE A 165 -14.31 12.88 -54.57
C PHE A 165 -13.40 11.72 -54.98
N ASP A 166 -13.50 11.26 -56.22
CA ASP A 166 -12.64 10.19 -56.74
C ASP A 166 -11.17 10.64 -56.83
N GLU A 167 -10.91 11.87 -57.33
CA GLU A 167 -9.58 12.50 -57.34
C GLU A 167 -9.02 12.69 -55.92
N TRP A 168 -9.86 13.13 -54.98
CA TRP A 168 -9.46 13.27 -53.57
C TRP A 168 -9.15 11.91 -52.92
N SER A 169 -9.99 10.89 -53.17
CA SER A 169 -9.79 9.53 -52.67
C SER A 169 -8.51 8.91 -53.22
N GLU A 170 -8.25 9.05 -54.52
CA GLU A 170 -7.03 8.56 -55.16
C GLU A 170 -5.77 9.26 -54.66
N GLY A 171 -5.78 10.58 -54.50
CA GLY A 171 -4.68 11.32 -53.87
C GLY A 171 -4.44 10.95 -52.40
N ARG A 172 -5.42 10.33 -51.73
CA ARG A 172 -5.33 9.88 -50.34
C ARG A 172 -5.02 8.38 -50.21
N LYS A 173 -5.13 7.58 -51.26
CA LYS A 173 -4.78 6.14 -51.26
C LYS A 173 -3.29 5.89 -50.97
N GLU A 174 -2.41 6.83 -51.32
CA GLU A 174 -0.99 6.79 -50.95
C GLU A 174 -0.75 6.95 -49.44
N PHE A 175 -1.72 7.54 -48.72
CA PHE A 175 -1.70 7.73 -47.27
C PHE A 175 -2.54 6.67 -46.54
N ARG A 176 -2.55 5.42 -47.03
CA ARG A 176 -3.17 4.27 -46.35
C ARG A 176 -2.37 3.75 -45.14
N GLY A 177 -1.33 4.48 -44.71
CA GLY A 177 -0.83 4.40 -43.34
C GLY A 177 -1.72 5.25 -42.43
N CYS A 178 -1.71 5.01 -41.11
CA CYS A 178 -2.43 5.84 -40.16
C CYS A 178 -2.29 7.32 -40.53
N ILE A 179 -3.39 8.11 -40.47
CA ILE A 179 -3.41 9.56 -40.77
C ILE A 179 -2.30 10.30 -39.99
N TYR A 180 -1.79 9.65 -38.94
CA TYR A 180 -0.76 10.06 -38.01
C TYR A 180 0.69 9.70 -38.38
N GLU A 181 0.99 8.90 -39.40
CA GLU A 181 2.37 8.43 -39.70
C GLU A 181 3.33 9.59 -40.01
N ARG A 182 2.86 10.60 -40.75
CA ARG A 182 3.58 11.87 -41.01
C ARG A 182 3.83 12.68 -39.72
N TYR A 183 2.96 12.50 -38.73
CA TYR A 183 3.06 13.14 -37.42
C TYR A 183 3.88 12.31 -36.43
N GLU A 184 3.98 10.98 -36.60
CA GLU A 184 4.82 10.10 -35.79
C GLU A 184 6.29 10.38 -36.00
N THR A 185 6.74 10.46 -37.26
CA THR A 185 8.10 10.90 -37.57
C THR A 185 8.34 12.26 -36.94
N LYS A 186 7.36 13.18 -37.00
CA LYS A 186 7.36 14.50 -36.34
C LYS A 186 7.41 14.53 -34.81
N ALA A 187 6.76 13.57 -34.17
CA ALA A 187 6.71 13.44 -32.73
C ALA A 187 7.99 12.76 -32.19
N SER A 188 8.55 11.82 -32.94
CA SER A 188 9.74 11.04 -32.57
C SER A 188 10.97 11.91 -32.31
N TYR A 189 11.11 13.04 -33.00
CA TYR A 189 12.25 13.95 -32.86
C TYR A 189 12.03 15.14 -31.93
N LYS A 190 10.79 15.41 -31.52
CA LYS A 190 10.52 16.44 -30.52
C LYS A 190 10.23 15.76 -29.19
N LYS A 191 11.23 15.76 -28.33
CA LYS A 191 11.04 15.58 -26.89
C LYS A 191 10.19 16.77 -26.42
N TYR A 192 8.87 16.62 -26.48
CA TYR A 192 7.96 17.62 -25.96
C TYR A 192 8.06 17.54 -24.43
N ASP A 193 8.80 18.46 -23.83
CA ASP A 193 8.58 18.80 -22.41
C ASP A 193 7.19 19.43 -22.36
N PHE A 194 6.15 18.61 -22.17
CA PHE A 194 4.81 19.09 -21.84
C PHE A 194 4.88 19.71 -20.44
N LYS A 195 5.36 20.96 -20.39
CA LYS A 195 5.20 21.81 -19.21
C LYS A 195 3.72 22.07 -19.06
N ASP A 196 3.18 21.86 -17.87
CA ASP A 196 1.78 22.14 -17.56
C ASP A 196 1.46 23.57 -17.96
N ASP A 197 0.53 23.72 -18.90
CA ASP A 197 0.04 25.00 -19.36
C ASP A 197 -1.26 25.33 -18.62
N ILE A 198 -1.61 26.61 -18.48
CA ILE A 198 -2.78 27.06 -17.69
C ILE A 198 -4.10 26.41 -18.19
N TYR A 199 -4.13 25.97 -19.46
CA TYR A 199 -5.27 25.31 -20.09
C TYR A 199 -5.44 23.83 -19.71
N ASP A 200 -4.44 23.17 -19.10
CA ASP A 200 -4.56 21.82 -18.53
C ASP A 200 -5.48 21.81 -17.29
N GLU A 201 -5.69 22.96 -16.64
CA GLU A 201 -6.56 23.06 -15.46
C GLU A 201 -8.05 22.89 -15.79
N THR A 202 -8.45 23.16 -17.03
CA THR A 202 -9.84 23.13 -17.52
C THR A 202 -10.08 22.06 -18.58
N SER A 203 -9.12 21.17 -18.83
CA SER A 203 -9.29 20.08 -19.77
C SER A 203 -10.41 19.14 -19.29
N LEU A 204 -11.33 18.77 -20.20
CA LEU A 204 -12.33 17.71 -19.98
C LEU A 204 -11.67 16.36 -19.67
N MET A 205 -10.37 16.25 -19.98
CA MET A 205 -9.50 15.10 -19.74
C MET A 205 -8.61 15.29 -18.50
N LYS A 206 -8.86 16.32 -17.68
CA LYS A 206 -8.29 16.39 -16.34
C LYS A 206 -8.81 15.16 -15.62
N TYR A 207 -7.93 14.17 -15.46
CA TYR A 207 -8.12 13.26 -14.36
C TYR A 207 -8.06 14.19 -13.17
N GLU A 208 -9.19 14.36 -12.53
CA GLU A 208 -9.19 14.50 -11.11
C GLU A 208 -8.26 13.38 -10.58
N ALA A 209 -6.97 13.68 -10.49
CA ALA A 209 -6.27 13.53 -9.24
C ALA A 209 -6.97 14.47 -8.23
N ASP A 210 -8.28 14.30 -8.08
CA ASP A 210 -8.97 14.66 -6.87
C ASP A 210 -8.18 13.91 -5.82
N LYS A 211 -7.41 14.66 -5.05
CA LYS A 211 -7.68 14.87 -3.63
C LYS A 211 -8.00 13.60 -2.83
N VAL A 212 -7.54 12.46 -3.30
CA VAL A 212 -7.64 11.12 -2.72
C VAL A 212 -6.27 10.72 -2.17
N THR A 213 -5.16 11.23 -2.72
CA THR A 213 -3.81 10.93 -2.21
C THR A 213 -3.37 11.76 -0.99
N GLN A 214 -4.30 12.45 -0.31
CA GLN A 214 -4.13 12.86 1.09
C GLN A 214 -5.26 12.37 1.99
N LYS A 215 -6.23 11.59 1.48
CA LYS A 215 -7.33 11.06 2.28
C LYS A 215 -7.49 9.54 2.27
N ASP A 216 -6.96 8.83 1.27
CA ASP A 216 -7.16 7.37 1.14
C ASP A 216 -5.88 6.52 1.25
N THR A 217 -4.82 7.02 1.89
CA THR A 217 -3.76 6.10 2.40
C THR A 217 -4.24 5.29 3.62
N ASN A 218 -5.49 5.47 4.07
CA ASN A 218 -6.03 4.79 5.25
C ASN A 218 -7.08 3.71 4.96
N ASN A 219 -7.39 3.42 3.69
CA ASN A 219 -8.43 2.45 3.36
C ASN A 219 -7.89 1.33 2.47
N GLU A 220 -7.01 0.51 3.03
CA GLU A 220 -7.00 -0.94 2.78
C GLU A 220 -6.01 -1.64 3.72
N SER A 221 -6.39 -1.70 5.00
CA SER A 221 -6.12 -2.84 5.89
C SER A 221 -6.85 -2.63 7.22
N ASN A 222 -7.66 -3.62 7.60
CA ASN A 222 -8.23 -3.85 8.93
C ASN A 222 -9.54 -3.10 9.27
N SER A 223 -10.67 -3.70 8.87
CA SER A 223 -12.03 -3.31 9.27
C SER A 223 -12.33 -3.43 10.77
N SER A 224 -11.37 -3.89 11.58
CA SER A 224 -11.46 -3.99 13.04
C SER A 224 -10.61 -2.94 13.78
N THR A 225 -9.68 -2.24 13.10
CA THR A 225 -8.78 -1.26 13.73
C THR A 225 -9.25 0.18 13.55
N SER A 226 -10.02 0.48 12.49
CA SER A 226 -10.51 1.84 12.22
C SER A 226 -11.49 2.36 13.29
N SER A 227 -12.36 1.50 13.83
CA SER A 227 -13.30 1.88 14.89
C SER A 227 -12.59 2.25 16.20
N GLN A 228 -11.52 1.53 16.56
CA GLN A 228 -10.71 1.82 17.75
C GLN A 228 -9.91 3.12 17.60
N VAL A 229 -9.37 3.39 16.40
CA VAL A 229 -8.63 4.64 16.13
C VAL A 229 -9.56 5.84 16.15
N ASP A 230 -10.79 5.71 15.64
CA ASP A 230 -11.80 6.78 15.68
C ASP A 230 -12.30 7.07 17.10
N GLU A 231 -12.41 6.03 17.93
CA GLU A 231 -12.78 6.16 19.35
C GLU A 231 -11.67 6.84 20.15
N LEU A 232 -10.41 6.43 19.96
CA LEU A 232 -9.23 7.09 20.54
C LEU A 232 -9.10 8.54 20.10
N TYR A 233 -9.40 8.86 18.83
CA TYR A 233 -9.37 10.24 18.35
C TYR A 233 -10.45 11.12 19.00
N LYS A 234 -11.64 10.56 19.24
CA LYS A 234 -12.72 11.25 19.97
C LYS A 234 -12.36 11.49 21.44
N GLU A 235 -11.82 10.48 22.11
CA GLU A 235 -11.34 10.61 23.50
C GLU A 235 -10.23 11.66 23.61
N PHE A 236 -9.29 11.66 22.66
CA PHE A 236 -8.20 12.64 22.63
C PHE A 236 -8.73 14.08 22.45
N LYS A 237 -9.69 14.30 21.54
CA LYS A 237 -10.36 15.60 21.38
C LYS A 237 -11.07 16.05 22.65
N GLN A 238 -11.77 15.13 23.32
CA GLN A 238 -12.48 15.44 24.56
C GLN A 238 -11.51 15.82 25.69
N SER A 239 -10.35 15.14 25.76
CA SER A 239 -9.29 15.46 26.72
C SER A 239 -8.72 16.87 26.47
N ILE A 240 -8.44 17.24 25.22
CA ILE A 240 -7.95 18.58 24.87
C ILE A 240 -8.95 19.67 25.29
N ASN A 241 -10.25 19.45 25.04
CA ASN A 241 -11.27 20.42 25.41
C ASN A 241 -11.37 20.62 26.93
N ASN A 242 -11.28 19.54 27.72
CA ASN A 242 -11.27 19.60 29.19
C ASN A 242 -10.04 20.35 29.72
N VAL A 243 -8.87 20.15 29.10
CA VAL A 243 -7.64 20.88 29.47
C VAL A 243 -7.80 22.37 29.19
N ASN A 244 -8.39 22.76 28.06
CA ASN A 244 -8.65 24.16 27.75
C ASN A 244 -9.61 24.81 28.75
N GLU A 245 -10.70 24.13 29.14
CA GLU A 245 -11.62 24.64 30.17
C GLU A 245 -10.93 24.81 31.53
N ARG A 246 -10.01 23.90 31.90
CA ARG A 246 -9.22 24.03 33.13
C ARG A 246 -8.22 25.18 33.07
N LEU A 247 -7.67 25.49 31.89
CA LEU A 247 -6.80 26.63 31.68
C LEU A 247 -7.56 27.94 31.91
N ASP A 248 -8.74 28.06 31.29
CA ASP A 248 -9.62 29.24 31.45
C ASP A 248 -10.06 29.44 32.92
N LEU A 249 -10.32 28.35 33.64
CA LEU A 249 -10.63 28.42 35.08
C LEU A 249 -9.44 28.88 35.92
N MET A 250 -8.22 28.46 35.56
CA MET A 250 -7.01 28.92 36.24
C MET A 250 -6.75 30.40 35.99
N ASP A 251 -6.94 30.88 34.75
CA ASP A 251 -6.78 32.31 34.43
C ASP A 251 -7.76 33.18 35.22
N ARG A 252 -9.05 32.80 35.26
CA ARG A 252 -10.05 33.50 36.09
C ARG A 252 -9.71 33.49 37.58
N LYS A 253 -9.11 32.39 38.07
CA LYS A 253 -8.69 32.28 39.47
C LYS A 253 -7.48 33.16 39.77
N ILE A 254 -6.58 33.33 38.81
CA ILE A 254 -5.44 34.25 38.93
C ILE A 254 -5.96 35.70 38.97
N ASP A 255 -6.89 36.06 38.09
CA ASP A 255 -7.47 37.41 38.05
C ASP A 255 -8.19 37.77 39.36
N THR A 256 -8.98 36.85 39.91
CA THR A 256 -9.65 37.08 41.20
C THR A 256 -8.67 37.25 42.36
N LYS A 257 -7.60 36.45 42.39
CA LYS A 257 -6.52 36.60 43.39
C LYS A 257 -5.76 37.90 43.26
N MET A 258 -5.51 38.38 42.03
CA MET A 258 -4.89 39.67 41.77
C MET A 258 -5.78 40.81 42.28
N ALA A 259 -7.09 40.76 42.02
CA ALA A 259 -8.03 41.76 42.51
C ALA A 259 -8.15 41.77 44.05
N GLU A 260 -8.11 40.61 44.71
CA GLU A 260 -8.04 40.52 46.18
C GLU A 260 -6.75 41.14 46.74
N LEU A 261 -5.61 40.89 46.09
CA LEU A 261 -4.32 41.45 46.49
C LEU A 261 -4.32 42.98 46.36
N GLU A 262 -4.82 43.51 45.25
CA GLU A 262 -4.96 44.96 45.05
C GLU A 262 -5.82 45.60 46.14
N ASN A 263 -6.97 45.01 46.46
CA ASN A 263 -7.84 45.51 47.52
C ASN A 263 -7.16 45.47 48.90
N ASN A 264 -6.39 44.41 49.20
CA ASN A 264 -5.63 44.31 50.44
C ASN A 264 -4.52 45.37 50.52
N ILE A 265 -3.82 45.65 49.42
CA ILE A 265 -2.80 46.71 49.35
C ILE A 265 -3.47 48.08 49.57
N GLN A 266 -4.60 48.35 48.92
CA GLN A 266 -5.32 49.62 49.09
C GLN A 266 -5.80 49.81 50.54
N ASN A 267 -6.33 48.75 51.16
CA ASN A 267 -6.74 48.79 52.57
C ASN A 267 -5.55 49.02 53.51
N PHE A 268 -4.40 48.42 53.23
CA PHE A 268 -3.18 48.64 54.01
C PHE A 268 -2.65 50.08 53.88
N ILE A 269 -2.61 50.63 52.66
CA ILE A 269 -2.25 52.04 52.42
C ILE A 269 -3.19 52.97 53.19
N ARG A 270 -4.49 52.69 53.19
CA ARG A 270 -5.49 53.47 53.90
C ARG A 270 -5.29 53.41 55.43
N GLN A 271 -4.99 52.25 56.00
CA GLN A 271 -4.68 52.12 57.44
C GLN A 271 -3.42 52.89 57.86
N ILE A 272 -2.42 53.00 56.97
CA ILE A 272 -1.21 53.81 57.23
C ILE A 272 -1.54 55.31 57.21
N LEU A 273 -2.44 55.75 56.33
CA LEU A 273 -2.86 57.15 56.24
C LEU A 273 -3.79 57.59 57.39
N GLU A 274 -4.61 56.68 57.94
CA GLU A 274 -5.51 56.96 59.07
C GLU A 274 -4.81 56.94 60.45
N ASN A 275 -3.61 56.34 60.57
CA ASN A 275 -2.82 56.27 61.81
C ASN A 275 -1.72 57.34 61.93
N ARG A 276 -1.81 58.43 61.17
CA ARG A 276 -0.85 59.55 61.18
C ARG A 276 -1.53 60.87 61.52
#